data_AF-A0A9E0CW65-F1
#
_entry.id   AF-A0A9E0CW65-F1
#
_cell.length_a   1.000
_cell.length_b   1.000
_cell.length_c   1.000
_cell.angle_alpha   90.00
_cell.angle_beta   90.00
_cell.angle_gamma   90.00
#
_symmetry.space_group_name_H-M   'P 1'
#
loop_
_entity.id
_entity.type
_entity.pdbx_description
1 polymer ?
#
loop_
_entity_poly.entity_id
_entity_poly.type
_entity_poly.pdbx_seq_one_letter_code
_entity_poly.pdbx_strand_id
1 'polypeptide(L)'
;MSTPFTIEPDGGATRWWPRRVRLDDAARGVGYEFDRPLRTWVAGCIDEVVGVISQAEAAAGEGRWVIGFVTYEAARAFDAAFPVAEPSATLPLAWFCAFEERREVPLAEPPTSGPFVDGVVRTHGSAWYRDGVQQVRELIATGGVYQVNLTDRVRCRLVADPFDLYRSMVSTQGGSFNAFLDLGEAVVASASPELFLRIDGDTITTRPMKGTRRRHGRPDTDRLLADELRESEKDRAENVMIVDLLRNDLSRLSSPGGVSVPDLFRVERYETVWQLTSTVQATLRPDVGLADVFAATFPCGSITGAPKVAAMRAIARLEPSPRGLYCGAIGMITPSHDGARPSSIWSVAIRTAVIDAADGRVEFASGGGITYDSVPADEDDELESKVAVLRSARPAFELFETLRLDEHGARNLPLHLRRLAASAEYFGFRCDVAAIEAEVLAAVVPLVAHRLRIVLDRRGRHRLEISALEDAPDHVRLGVATERVRSDDPFLCHKTTRRAIYDRARSANSAADDVLLVNERDEVVETTVANLLYRLGAAWFTPPLTSGGLPGVGRDVQLQAGAVVERVLPLHELAACDELAVVSSLRGRRSAAILQG
;
A
#
# COMPACT_ATOMS: atom_id res chain seq x y z
N MET A 1 -1.48 -24.44 -35.41
CA MET A 1 -1.46 -23.17 -34.66
C MET A 1 -2.62 -22.34 -35.16
N SER A 2 -3.59 -22.10 -34.30
CA SER A 2 -4.71 -21.19 -34.57
C SER A 2 -4.14 -19.77 -34.73
N THR A 3 -4.55 -19.04 -35.75
CA THR A 3 -4.09 -17.65 -35.95
C THR A 3 -4.72 -16.78 -34.85
N PRO A 4 -3.93 -16.03 -34.05
CA PRO A 4 -4.47 -15.25 -32.95
C PRO A 4 -5.48 -14.20 -33.43
N PHE A 5 -6.54 -13.99 -32.65
CA PHE A 5 -7.57 -13.00 -32.96
C PHE A 5 -6.94 -11.60 -32.91
N THR A 6 -6.85 -10.95 -34.07
CA THR A 6 -6.22 -9.63 -34.25
C THR A 6 -7.28 -8.61 -34.60
N ILE A 7 -7.24 -7.45 -33.94
CA ILE A 7 -8.19 -6.36 -34.11
C ILE A 7 -7.43 -5.13 -34.58
N GLU A 8 -7.97 -4.49 -35.62
CA GLU A 8 -7.45 -3.26 -36.22
C GLU A 8 -8.52 -2.16 -36.21
N PRO A 9 -8.13 -0.87 -36.26
CA PRO A 9 -9.04 0.27 -36.04
C PRO A 9 -10.29 0.28 -36.94
N ASP A 10 -10.15 -0.16 -38.20
CA ASP A 10 -11.19 -0.08 -39.22
C ASP A 10 -11.97 -1.41 -39.41
N GLY A 11 -11.65 -2.43 -38.58
CA GLY A 11 -12.05 -3.81 -38.79
C GLY A 11 -13.37 -4.25 -38.16
N GLY A 12 -14.37 -3.37 -37.99
CA GLY A 12 -15.76 -3.69 -37.59
C GLY A 12 -15.99 -4.36 -36.21
N ALA A 13 -15.00 -5.04 -35.63
CA ALA A 13 -15.05 -5.68 -34.33
C ALA A 13 -14.44 -4.73 -33.28
N THR A 14 -15.31 -4.13 -32.46
CA THR A 14 -14.92 -3.22 -31.36
C THR A 14 -14.68 -3.92 -30.03
N ARG A 15 -14.95 -5.24 -29.96
CA ARG A 15 -14.80 -6.04 -28.75
C ARG A 15 -13.35 -6.08 -28.32
N TRP A 16 -13.03 -5.77 -27.06
CA TRP A 16 -11.65 -5.69 -26.53
C TRP A 16 -10.78 -4.56 -27.09
N TRP A 17 -11.33 -3.65 -27.89
CA TRP A 17 -10.61 -2.45 -28.30
C TRP A 17 -10.49 -1.49 -27.10
N PRO A 18 -9.28 -1.04 -26.74
CA PRO A 18 -9.13 -0.24 -25.53
C PRO A 18 -9.70 1.17 -25.73
N ARG A 19 -10.52 1.61 -24.77
CA ARG A 19 -11.00 2.99 -24.68
C ARG A 19 -10.05 3.88 -23.90
N ARG A 20 -9.37 3.31 -22.90
CA ARG A 20 -8.39 4.02 -22.07
C ARG A 20 -7.36 3.04 -21.51
N VAL A 21 -6.09 3.39 -21.62
CA VAL A 21 -4.98 2.64 -21.02
C VAL A 21 -4.08 3.59 -20.24
N ARG A 22 -3.90 3.30 -18.96
CA ARG A 22 -3.06 4.08 -18.05
C ARG A 22 -2.28 3.17 -17.12
N LEU A 23 -1.00 3.49 -16.90
CA LEU A 23 -0.14 2.86 -15.91
C LEU A 23 0.36 3.93 -14.93
N ASP A 24 0.36 3.66 -13.63
CA ASP A 24 0.82 4.61 -12.61
C ASP A 24 1.92 4.02 -11.72
N ASP A 25 2.98 4.80 -11.50
CA ASP A 25 4.01 4.55 -10.49
C ASP A 25 3.83 5.53 -9.33
N ALA A 26 3.00 5.14 -8.35
CA ALA A 26 2.65 6.00 -7.23
C ALA A 26 3.87 6.30 -6.33
N ALA A 27 4.86 5.39 -6.28
CA ALA A 27 6.09 5.60 -5.51
C ALA A 27 6.96 6.71 -6.12
N ARG A 28 6.95 6.87 -7.46
CA ARG A 28 7.62 7.98 -8.16
C ARG A 28 6.73 9.22 -8.31
N GLY A 29 5.43 9.08 -8.14
CA GLY A 29 4.44 10.16 -8.28
C GLY A 29 4.13 10.51 -9.74
N VAL A 30 4.31 9.56 -10.66
CA VAL A 30 4.16 9.74 -12.11
C VAL A 30 3.15 8.74 -12.67
N GLY A 31 2.43 9.16 -13.72
CA GLY A 31 1.55 8.32 -14.51
C GLY A 31 1.91 8.34 -15.99
N TYR A 32 1.44 7.33 -16.71
CA TYR A 32 1.63 7.16 -18.14
C TYR A 32 0.30 6.84 -18.81
N GLU A 33 -0.08 7.62 -19.82
CA GLU A 33 -1.24 7.36 -20.67
C GLU A 33 -0.79 6.94 -22.06
N PHE A 34 -1.55 5.99 -22.62
CA PHE A 34 -1.31 5.43 -23.94
C PHE A 34 -2.54 5.70 -24.80
N ASP A 35 -2.44 6.74 -25.62
CA ASP A 35 -3.46 7.18 -26.55
C ASP A 35 -3.19 6.55 -27.93
N ARG A 36 -4.21 6.48 -28.81
CA ARG A 36 -4.11 5.93 -30.18
C ARG A 36 -3.66 4.45 -30.24
N PRO A 37 -4.52 3.51 -29.83
CA PRO A 37 -4.29 2.08 -30.08
C PRO A 37 -4.13 1.80 -31.57
N LEU A 38 -3.11 1.02 -31.92
CA LEU A 38 -2.77 0.67 -33.31
C LEU A 38 -3.31 -0.71 -33.68
N ARG A 39 -3.13 -1.68 -32.79
CA ARG A 39 -3.50 -3.08 -33.01
C ARG A 39 -3.65 -3.77 -31.67
N THR A 40 -4.66 -4.64 -31.57
CA THR A 40 -4.90 -5.47 -30.39
C THR A 40 -4.81 -6.96 -30.75
N TRP A 41 -4.14 -7.75 -29.92
CA TRP A 41 -4.08 -9.20 -30.01
C TRP A 41 -4.77 -9.83 -28.80
N VAL A 42 -5.62 -10.82 -29.06
CA VAL A 42 -6.45 -11.46 -28.04
C VAL A 42 -6.33 -12.97 -28.15
N ALA A 43 -6.06 -13.64 -27.03
CA ALA A 43 -6.11 -15.10 -26.91
C ALA A 43 -7.41 -15.50 -26.22
N GLY A 44 -8.35 -16.04 -26.99
CA GLY A 44 -9.61 -16.60 -26.49
C GLY A 44 -9.46 -18.05 -26.02
N CYS A 45 -8.45 -18.77 -26.52
CA CYS A 45 -8.13 -20.13 -26.10
C CYS A 45 -6.64 -20.33 -25.79
N ILE A 46 -6.32 -21.46 -25.15
CA ILE A 46 -4.97 -21.78 -24.65
C ILE A 46 -3.92 -21.79 -25.76
N ASP A 47 -4.26 -22.33 -26.93
CA ASP A 47 -3.33 -22.49 -28.06
C ASP A 47 -2.90 -21.15 -28.70
N GLU A 48 -3.63 -20.06 -28.41
CA GLU A 48 -3.35 -18.73 -28.94
C GLU A 48 -2.41 -17.90 -28.06
N VAL A 49 -2.27 -18.25 -26.78
CA VAL A 49 -1.58 -17.44 -25.76
C VAL A 49 -0.13 -17.16 -26.15
N VAL A 50 0.63 -18.20 -26.52
CA VAL A 50 2.04 -18.06 -26.91
C VAL A 50 2.19 -17.17 -28.14
N GLY A 51 1.33 -17.38 -29.15
CA GLY A 51 1.34 -16.59 -30.37
C GLY A 51 1.07 -15.11 -30.12
N VAL A 52 0.09 -14.79 -29.26
CA VAL A 52 -0.23 -13.41 -28.87
C VAL A 52 0.95 -12.72 -28.17
N ILE A 53 1.63 -13.42 -27.25
CA ILE A 53 2.82 -12.87 -26.57
C ILE A 53 3.95 -12.61 -27.55
N SER A 54 4.20 -13.52 -28.50
CA SER A 54 5.23 -13.32 -29.53
C SER A 54 4.92 -12.14 -30.45
N GLN A 55 3.65 -11.92 -30.81
CA GLN A 55 3.23 -10.77 -31.62
C GLN A 55 3.41 -9.44 -30.85
N ALA A 56 3.11 -9.44 -29.56
CA ALA A 56 3.34 -8.29 -28.68
C ALA A 56 4.84 -7.92 -28.60
N GLU A 57 5.72 -8.92 -28.43
CA GLU A 57 7.17 -8.69 -28.42
C GLU A 57 7.68 -8.19 -29.78
N ALA A 58 7.20 -8.76 -30.89
CA ALA A 58 7.56 -8.33 -32.25
C ALA A 58 7.19 -6.86 -32.50
N ALA A 59 5.98 -6.45 -32.12
CA ALA A 59 5.54 -5.06 -32.27
C ALA A 59 6.39 -4.08 -31.46
N ALA A 60 6.87 -4.48 -30.28
CA ALA A 60 7.83 -3.68 -29.52
C ALA A 60 9.18 -3.55 -30.22
N GLY A 61 9.63 -4.62 -30.89
CA GLY A 61 10.80 -4.61 -31.78
C GLY A 61 10.65 -3.69 -33.01
N GLU A 62 9.40 -3.43 -33.43
CA GLU A 62 9.06 -2.44 -34.46
C GLU A 62 8.94 -1.01 -33.91
N GLY A 63 9.38 -0.77 -32.68
CA GLY A 63 9.37 0.55 -32.05
C GLY A 63 8.02 0.96 -31.45
N ARG A 64 7.12 0.01 -31.15
CA ARG A 64 5.82 0.30 -30.54
C ARG A 64 5.83 0.08 -29.03
N TRP A 65 5.04 0.87 -28.31
CA TRP A 65 4.74 0.58 -26.90
C TRP A 65 3.69 -0.52 -26.86
N VAL A 66 3.84 -1.51 -25.99
CA VAL A 66 2.85 -2.59 -25.87
C VAL A 66 2.43 -2.74 -24.42
N ILE A 67 1.12 -2.80 -24.17
CA ILE A 67 0.53 -2.95 -22.85
C ILE A 67 -0.37 -4.18 -22.90
N GLY A 68 -0.32 -5.00 -21.86
CA GLY A 68 -1.12 -6.21 -21.86
C GLY A 68 -1.21 -6.90 -20.51
N PHE A 69 -1.95 -8.01 -20.53
CA PHE A 69 -2.06 -8.91 -19.41
C PHE A 69 -2.16 -10.37 -19.85
N VAL A 70 -1.84 -11.26 -18.91
CA VAL A 70 -1.98 -12.71 -19.03
C VAL A 70 -2.70 -13.22 -17.79
N THR A 71 -3.81 -13.92 -17.97
CA THR A 71 -4.62 -14.48 -16.87
C THR A 71 -3.99 -15.76 -16.30
N TYR A 72 -4.33 -16.13 -15.07
CA TYR A 72 -3.77 -17.28 -14.38
C TYR A 72 -3.98 -18.60 -15.13
N GLU A 73 -5.17 -18.83 -15.69
CA GLU A 73 -5.50 -20.04 -16.44
C GLU A 73 -4.66 -20.21 -17.72
N ALA A 74 -4.08 -19.12 -18.25
CA ALA A 74 -3.16 -19.18 -19.39
C ALA A 74 -1.87 -19.97 -19.09
N ALA A 75 -1.61 -20.30 -17.82
CA ALA A 75 -0.50 -21.16 -17.40
C ALA A 75 -0.41 -22.47 -18.20
N ARG A 76 -1.56 -23.06 -18.54
CA ARG A 76 -1.63 -24.32 -19.29
C ARG A 76 -1.08 -24.21 -20.73
N ALA A 77 -0.96 -22.99 -21.27
CA ALA A 77 -0.32 -22.76 -22.57
C ALA A 77 1.20 -22.99 -22.52
N PHE A 78 1.81 -22.90 -21.34
CA PHE A 78 3.25 -23.05 -21.15
C PHE A 78 3.64 -24.45 -20.67
N ASP A 79 2.80 -25.05 -19.84
CA ASP A 79 2.97 -26.43 -19.39
C ASP A 79 1.60 -27.09 -19.25
N ALA A 80 1.33 -28.10 -20.09
CA ALA A 80 0.07 -28.83 -20.08
C ALA A 80 -0.17 -29.61 -18.77
N ALA A 81 0.87 -29.83 -17.95
CA ALA A 81 0.76 -30.45 -16.64
C ALA A 81 0.20 -29.52 -15.57
N PHE A 82 0.09 -28.21 -15.84
CA PHE A 82 -0.48 -27.24 -14.90
C PHE A 82 -2.00 -27.39 -14.81
N PRO A 83 -2.53 -27.84 -13.65
CA PRO A 83 -3.96 -27.94 -13.44
C PRO A 83 -4.52 -26.53 -13.23
N VAL A 84 -5.53 -26.19 -14.03
CA VAL A 84 -6.25 -24.92 -13.94
C VAL A 84 -7.73 -25.21 -14.09
N ALA A 85 -8.58 -24.37 -13.49
CA ALA A 85 -10.01 -24.43 -13.73
C ALA A 85 -10.34 -23.98 -15.16
N GLU A 86 -11.59 -24.18 -15.57
CA GLU A 86 -12.07 -23.66 -16.85
C GLU A 86 -12.00 -22.12 -16.87
N PRO A 87 -11.43 -21.49 -17.92
CA PRO A 87 -11.30 -20.05 -18.01
C PRO A 87 -12.63 -19.29 -17.87
N SER A 88 -12.59 -18.14 -17.20
CA SER A 88 -13.74 -17.23 -17.14
C SER A 88 -13.98 -16.57 -18.50
N ALA A 89 -15.25 -16.27 -18.82
CA ALA A 89 -15.62 -15.55 -20.03
C ALA A 89 -15.47 -14.02 -19.92
N THR A 90 -15.23 -13.48 -18.71
CA THR A 90 -15.16 -12.02 -18.46
C THR A 90 -13.93 -11.36 -19.08
N LEU A 91 -12.82 -12.08 -19.19
CA LEU A 91 -11.58 -11.61 -19.84
C LEU A 91 -11.02 -12.72 -20.73
N PRO A 92 -10.35 -12.36 -21.84
CA PRO A 92 -9.56 -13.33 -22.60
C PRO A 92 -8.39 -13.87 -21.77
N LEU A 93 -7.82 -14.99 -22.20
CA LEU A 93 -6.67 -15.60 -21.52
C LEU A 93 -5.43 -14.70 -21.56
N ALA A 94 -5.26 -13.96 -22.65
CA ALA A 94 -4.26 -12.93 -22.80
C ALA A 94 -4.78 -11.80 -23.71
N TRP A 95 -4.34 -10.58 -23.44
CA TRP A 95 -4.69 -9.38 -24.22
C TRP A 95 -3.48 -8.45 -24.28
N PHE A 96 -3.17 -7.95 -25.47
CA PHE A 96 -2.08 -7.00 -25.69
C PHE A 96 -2.50 -5.97 -26.72
N CYS A 97 -2.13 -4.71 -26.51
CA CYS A 97 -2.36 -3.65 -27.48
C CYS A 97 -1.08 -2.84 -27.71
N ALA A 98 -0.79 -2.56 -28.98
CA ALA A 98 0.30 -1.70 -29.41
C ALA A 98 -0.16 -0.24 -29.51
N PHE A 99 0.72 0.67 -29.13
CA PHE A 99 0.53 2.12 -29.12
C PHE A 99 1.74 2.80 -29.74
N GLU A 100 1.51 3.96 -30.34
CA GLU A 100 2.57 4.76 -30.96
C GLU A 100 3.38 5.53 -29.92
N GLU A 101 2.71 6.13 -28.94
CA GLU A 101 3.33 7.04 -28.00
C GLU A 101 2.92 6.74 -26.55
N ARG A 102 3.83 7.09 -25.64
CA ARG A 102 3.58 7.12 -24.19
C ARG A 102 3.64 8.56 -23.73
N ARG A 103 2.54 9.08 -23.18
CA ARG A 103 2.50 10.41 -22.58
C ARG A 103 2.69 10.31 -21.07
N GLU A 104 3.72 10.98 -20.56
CA GLU A 104 3.87 11.18 -19.11
C GLU A 104 2.84 12.20 -18.62
N VAL A 105 2.14 11.85 -17.54
CA VAL A 105 1.08 12.64 -16.93
C VAL A 105 1.22 12.62 -15.40
N PRO A 106 0.71 13.62 -14.66
CA PRO A 106 0.70 13.55 -13.21
C PRO A 106 -0.06 12.31 -12.70
N LEU A 107 0.34 11.78 -11.55
CA LEU A 107 -0.44 10.76 -10.86
C LEU A 107 -1.88 11.26 -10.65
N ALA A 108 -2.85 10.40 -10.95
CA ALA A 108 -4.26 10.74 -10.83
C ALA A 108 -4.60 11.09 -9.37
N GLU A 109 -5.27 12.22 -9.17
CA GLU A 109 -5.65 12.66 -7.82
C GLU A 109 -6.69 11.71 -7.23
N PRO A 110 -6.55 11.31 -5.95
CA PRO A 110 -7.52 10.42 -5.33
C PRO A 110 -8.92 11.07 -5.28
N PRO A 111 -10.00 10.29 -5.43
CA PRO A 111 -11.34 10.79 -5.21
C PRO A 111 -11.51 11.26 -3.75
N THR A 112 -12.32 12.30 -3.54
CA THR A 112 -12.52 12.94 -2.23
C THR A 112 -13.48 12.19 -1.32
N SER A 113 -14.38 11.36 -1.87
CA SER A 113 -15.30 10.54 -1.10
C SER A 113 -15.75 9.29 -1.88
N GLY A 114 -16.01 8.21 -1.14
CA GLY A 114 -16.69 7.00 -1.63
C GLY A 114 -18.10 6.88 -1.01
N PRO A 115 -18.82 5.76 -1.19
CA PRO A 115 -18.33 4.45 -1.65
C PRO A 115 -18.19 4.34 -3.18
N PHE A 116 -17.25 3.49 -3.64
CA PHE A 116 -17.07 3.18 -5.08
C PHE A 116 -17.74 1.88 -5.48
N VAL A 117 -17.91 0.97 -4.52
CA VAL A 117 -18.58 -0.32 -4.68
C VAL A 117 -19.60 -0.52 -3.58
N ASP A 118 -20.62 -1.31 -3.87
CA ASP A 118 -21.67 -1.72 -2.93
C ASP A 118 -21.72 -3.25 -2.80
N GLY A 119 -22.11 -3.73 -1.62
CA GLY A 119 -22.26 -5.16 -1.34
C GLY A 119 -20.95 -5.96 -1.40
N VAL A 120 -19.88 -5.47 -0.77
CA VAL A 120 -18.58 -6.18 -0.70
C VAL A 120 -18.68 -7.44 0.14
N VAL A 121 -18.92 -8.57 -0.52
CA VAL A 121 -19.13 -9.87 0.11
C VAL A 121 -18.12 -10.88 -0.41
N ARG A 122 -17.52 -11.62 0.51
CA ARG A 122 -16.70 -12.79 0.20
C ARG A 122 -17.60 -13.95 -0.23
N THR A 123 -17.25 -14.60 -1.34
CA THR A 123 -18.08 -15.59 -2.02
C THR A 123 -18.31 -16.82 -1.15
N HIS A 124 -17.28 -17.28 -0.44
CA HIS A 124 -17.37 -18.45 0.43
C HIS A 124 -17.35 -18.09 1.93
N GLY A 125 -16.69 -16.98 2.27
CA GLY A 125 -16.68 -16.45 3.63
C GLY A 125 -15.65 -17.11 4.56
N SER A 126 -15.56 -16.58 5.77
CA SER A 126 -14.50 -16.93 6.73
C SER A 126 -14.44 -18.41 7.10
N ALA A 127 -15.58 -19.07 7.28
CA ALA A 127 -15.61 -20.48 7.67
C ALA A 127 -14.97 -21.39 6.61
N TRP A 128 -15.31 -21.18 5.34
CA TRP A 128 -14.72 -21.93 4.22
C TRP A 128 -13.22 -21.68 4.12
N TYR A 129 -12.78 -20.43 4.26
CA TYR A 129 -11.37 -20.11 4.12
C TYR A 129 -10.53 -20.71 5.26
N ARG A 130 -10.99 -20.61 6.50
CA ARG A 130 -10.32 -21.22 7.66
C ARG A 130 -10.21 -22.74 7.52
N ASP A 131 -11.25 -23.40 7.01
CA ASP A 131 -11.22 -24.83 6.71
C ASP A 131 -10.21 -25.14 5.59
N GLY A 132 -10.20 -24.36 4.50
CA GLY A 132 -9.22 -24.50 3.44
C GLY A 132 -7.77 -24.32 3.92
N VAL A 133 -7.52 -23.36 4.82
CA VAL A 133 -6.20 -23.19 5.47
C VAL A 133 -5.81 -24.46 6.22
N GLN A 134 -6.74 -25.05 6.98
CA GLN A 134 -6.50 -26.30 7.70
C GLN A 134 -6.20 -27.47 6.75
N GLN A 135 -6.95 -27.61 5.66
CA GLN A 135 -6.68 -28.62 4.64
C GLN A 135 -5.29 -28.44 3.99
N VAL A 136 -4.87 -27.20 3.73
CA VAL A 136 -3.51 -26.95 3.21
C VAL A 136 -2.44 -27.34 4.24
N ARG A 137 -2.63 -27.03 5.52
CA ARG A 137 -1.69 -27.43 6.58
C ARG A 137 -1.54 -28.95 6.65
N GLU A 138 -2.62 -29.70 6.47
CA GLU A 138 -2.59 -31.17 6.41
C GLU A 138 -1.83 -31.70 5.18
N LEU A 139 -1.97 -31.04 4.01
CA LEU A 139 -1.16 -31.37 2.84
C LEU A 139 0.33 -31.11 3.06
N ILE A 140 0.66 -30.06 3.80
CA ILE A 140 2.05 -29.75 4.17
C ILE A 140 2.58 -30.79 5.15
N ALA A 141 1.79 -31.15 6.17
CA ALA A 141 2.17 -32.15 7.17
C ALA A 141 2.42 -33.55 6.57
N THR A 142 1.73 -33.88 5.48
CA THR A 142 1.92 -35.13 4.74
C THR A 142 3.04 -35.06 3.69
N GLY A 143 3.72 -33.92 3.55
CA GLY A 143 4.84 -33.71 2.64
C GLY A 143 4.44 -33.53 1.17
N GLY A 144 3.16 -33.26 0.87
CA GLY A 144 2.68 -33.08 -0.50
C GLY A 144 3.07 -31.73 -1.12
N VAL A 145 3.19 -30.69 -0.29
CA VAL A 145 3.54 -29.31 -0.66
C VAL A 145 4.27 -28.64 0.52
N TYR A 146 5.00 -27.57 0.27
CA TYR A 146 5.60 -26.69 1.29
C TYR A 146 4.76 -25.44 1.56
N GLN A 147 4.09 -24.94 0.51
CA GLN A 147 3.25 -23.75 0.57
C GLN A 147 2.16 -23.85 -0.50
N VAL A 148 0.95 -23.37 -0.19
CA VAL A 148 -0.11 -23.13 -1.19
C VAL A 148 -0.71 -21.75 -0.96
N ASN A 149 -0.81 -20.94 -2.00
CA ASN A 149 -1.51 -19.67 -1.94
C ASN A 149 -3.01 -19.92 -2.05
N LEU A 150 -3.73 -19.94 -0.92
CA LEU A 150 -5.17 -20.13 -0.90
C LEU A 150 -5.88 -18.78 -1.04
N THR A 151 -6.94 -18.73 -1.85
CA THR A 151 -7.63 -17.48 -2.20
C THR A 151 -9.15 -17.59 -2.02
N ASP A 152 -9.79 -16.51 -1.56
CA ASP A 152 -11.24 -16.33 -1.64
C ASP A 152 -11.58 -15.18 -2.61
N ARG A 153 -12.76 -15.27 -3.22
CA ARG A 153 -13.29 -14.26 -4.14
C ARG A 153 -14.17 -13.27 -3.41
N VAL A 154 -14.14 -12.04 -3.85
CA VAL A 154 -15.06 -10.98 -3.47
C VAL A 154 -15.86 -10.58 -4.68
N ARG A 155 -17.18 -10.51 -4.50
CA ARG A 155 -18.10 -9.96 -5.50
C ARG A 155 -18.81 -8.76 -4.91
N CYS A 156 -18.88 -7.70 -5.69
CA CYS A 156 -19.61 -6.48 -5.36
C CYS A 156 -20.13 -5.83 -6.65
N ARG A 157 -20.87 -4.74 -6.50
CA ARG A 157 -21.38 -3.94 -7.61
C ARG A 157 -20.65 -2.60 -7.65
N LEU A 158 -20.26 -2.16 -8.84
CA LEU A 158 -19.73 -0.82 -9.04
C LEU A 158 -20.87 0.21 -8.90
N VAL A 159 -20.65 1.25 -8.09
CA VAL A 159 -21.63 2.35 -7.87
C VAL A 159 -21.04 3.74 -8.17
N ALA A 160 -19.81 3.79 -8.69
CA ALA A 160 -19.12 5.01 -9.09
C ALA A 160 -18.44 4.82 -10.46
N ASP A 161 -17.73 5.84 -10.94
CA ASP A 161 -16.89 5.70 -12.12
C ASP A 161 -15.77 4.65 -11.86
N PRO A 162 -15.49 3.72 -12.79
CA PRO A 162 -14.46 2.70 -12.58
C PRO A 162 -13.06 3.30 -12.39
N PHE A 163 -12.79 4.47 -12.98
CA PHE A 163 -11.56 5.20 -12.75
C PHE A 163 -11.47 5.74 -11.32
N ASP A 164 -12.58 6.07 -10.67
CA ASP A 164 -12.59 6.51 -9.27
C ASP A 164 -12.23 5.36 -8.32
N LEU A 165 -12.76 4.16 -8.57
CA LEU A 165 -12.35 2.94 -7.86
C LEU A 165 -10.83 2.73 -8.01
N TYR A 166 -10.32 2.81 -9.24
CA TYR A 166 -8.89 2.70 -9.51
C TYR A 166 -8.06 3.73 -8.72
N ARG A 167 -8.39 5.03 -8.84
CA ARG A 167 -7.69 6.11 -8.13
C ARG A 167 -7.68 5.91 -6.61
N SER A 168 -8.79 5.42 -6.05
CA SER A 168 -8.92 5.07 -4.63
C SER A 168 -8.02 3.89 -4.23
N MET A 169 -7.94 2.85 -5.06
CA MET A 169 -7.09 1.69 -4.80
C MET A 169 -5.60 2.06 -4.85
N VAL A 170 -5.20 2.84 -5.86
CA VAL A 170 -3.82 3.33 -6.05
C VAL A 170 -3.36 4.17 -4.85
N SER A 171 -4.18 5.13 -4.42
CA SER A 171 -3.85 5.99 -3.27
C SER A 171 -3.75 5.21 -1.96
N THR A 172 -4.53 4.13 -1.85
CA THR A 172 -4.57 3.27 -0.66
C THR A 172 -3.36 2.33 -0.57
N GLN A 173 -2.88 1.79 -1.70
CA GLN A 173 -1.75 0.85 -1.73
C GLN A 173 -0.40 1.54 -1.88
N GLY A 174 -0.31 2.61 -2.66
CA GLY A 174 0.94 3.33 -2.93
C GLY A 174 2.00 2.51 -3.69
N GLY A 175 1.58 1.45 -4.41
CA GLY A 175 2.47 0.58 -5.18
C GLY A 175 3.02 1.23 -6.47
N SER A 176 4.04 0.62 -7.07
CA SER A 176 4.67 1.11 -8.31
C SER A 176 4.10 0.49 -9.59
N PHE A 177 3.22 -0.50 -9.51
CA PHE A 177 2.79 -1.28 -10.67
C PHE A 177 1.28 -1.26 -10.87
N ASN A 178 0.71 -0.06 -10.88
CA ASN A 178 -0.73 0.14 -11.03
C ASN A 178 -1.11 0.22 -12.51
N ALA A 179 -2.28 -0.32 -12.85
CA ALA A 179 -2.80 -0.33 -14.22
C ALA A 179 -4.31 -0.12 -14.26
N PHE A 180 -4.75 0.76 -15.15
CA PHE A 180 -6.15 0.95 -15.52
C PHE A 180 -6.32 0.66 -17.00
N LEU A 181 -7.04 -0.42 -17.32
CA LEU A 181 -7.31 -0.87 -18.68
C LEU A 181 -8.83 -0.91 -18.91
N ASP A 182 -9.37 0.04 -19.66
CA ASP A 182 -10.75 0.00 -20.13
C ASP A 182 -10.78 -0.63 -21.53
N LEU A 183 -11.27 -1.87 -21.60
CA LEU A 183 -11.30 -2.70 -22.81
C LEU A 183 -12.66 -2.65 -23.52
N GLY A 184 -13.54 -1.73 -23.12
CA GLY A 184 -14.91 -1.60 -23.60
C GLY A 184 -15.89 -2.64 -23.02
N GLU A 185 -15.50 -3.91 -23.00
CA GLU A 185 -16.29 -5.05 -22.47
C GLU A 185 -16.06 -5.27 -20.98
N ALA A 186 -14.85 -4.95 -20.51
CA ALA A 186 -14.45 -5.07 -19.12
C ALA A 186 -13.43 -4.00 -18.79
N VAL A 187 -13.36 -3.62 -17.51
CA VAL A 187 -12.36 -2.69 -16.99
C VAL A 187 -11.49 -3.42 -15.96
N VAL A 188 -10.18 -3.29 -16.10
CA VAL A 188 -9.19 -3.77 -15.12
C VAL A 188 -8.69 -2.57 -14.33
N ALA A 189 -8.88 -2.60 -13.01
CA ALA A 189 -8.33 -1.64 -12.07
C ALA A 189 -7.37 -2.35 -11.11
N SER A 190 -6.06 -2.23 -11.36
CA SER A 190 -5.00 -2.90 -10.61
C SER A 190 -4.18 -1.91 -9.80
N ALA A 191 -4.02 -2.19 -8.50
CA ALA A 191 -3.13 -1.46 -7.60
C ALA A 191 -2.03 -2.37 -7.03
N SER A 192 -1.36 -3.11 -7.92
CA SER A 192 -0.42 -4.16 -7.53
C SER A 192 0.86 -3.59 -6.89
N PRO A 193 1.28 -4.11 -5.72
CA PRO A 193 2.55 -3.75 -5.09
C PRO A 193 3.72 -4.62 -5.55
N GLU A 194 3.49 -5.75 -6.23
CA GLU A 194 4.52 -6.79 -6.42
C GLU A 194 5.01 -6.88 -7.87
N LEU A 195 6.33 -6.77 -8.04
CA LEU A 195 7.00 -7.00 -9.32
C LEU A 195 6.99 -8.51 -9.61
N PHE A 196 6.41 -8.90 -10.75
CA PHE A 196 6.59 -10.25 -11.26
C PHE A 196 7.99 -10.39 -11.85
N LEU A 197 8.29 -9.61 -12.89
CA LEU A 197 9.62 -9.54 -13.49
C LEU A 197 9.82 -8.22 -14.23
N ARG A 198 11.08 -7.83 -14.38
CA ARG A 198 11.54 -6.73 -15.23
C ARG A 198 12.66 -7.24 -16.12
N ILE A 199 12.58 -6.95 -17.40
CA ILE A 199 13.63 -7.20 -18.39
C ILE A 199 14.19 -5.84 -18.79
N ASP A 200 15.50 -5.67 -18.65
CA ASP A 200 16.21 -4.49 -19.11
C ASP A 200 17.46 -4.90 -19.89
N GLY A 201 17.42 -4.74 -21.21
CA GLY A 201 18.32 -5.45 -22.11
C GLY A 201 18.30 -6.95 -21.79
N ASP A 202 19.47 -7.57 -21.69
CA ASP A 202 19.58 -9.01 -21.38
C ASP A 202 19.43 -9.35 -19.89
N THR A 203 19.15 -8.38 -19.02
CA THR A 203 19.00 -8.64 -17.58
C THR A 203 17.53 -8.82 -17.21
N ILE A 204 17.17 -10.00 -16.72
CA ILE A 204 15.89 -10.24 -16.06
C ILE A 204 16.05 -10.10 -14.54
N THR A 205 15.11 -9.41 -13.89
CA THR A 205 15.08 -9.18 -12.44
C THR A 205 13.70 -9.55 -11.90
N THR A 206 13.65 -10.29 -10.79
CA THR A 206 12.45 -10.48 -9.98
C THR A 206 12.75 -10.13 -8.53
N ARG A 207 11.74 -9.73 -7.77
CA ARG A 207 11.94 -9.18 -6.43
C ARG A 207 10.88 -9.68 -5.43
N PRO A 208 10.97 -10.94 -4.98
CA PRO A 208 10.02 -11.49 -4.02
C PRO A 208 9.97 -10.69 -2.72
N MET A 209 8.77 -10.61 -2.16
CA MET A 209 8.47 -9.91 -0.91
C MET A 209 7.84 -10.92 0.07
N LYS A 210 8.58 -11.34 1.11
CA LYS A 210 8.08 -12.25 2.15
C LYS A 210 8.67 -11.86 3.49
N GLY A 211 7.79 -11.71 4.48
CA GLY A 211 8.09 -11.18 5.80
C GLY A 211 7.67 -9.73 5.94
N THR A 212 6.83 -9.47 6.94
CA THR A 212 6.21 -8.17 7.16
C THR A 212 6.18 -7.86 8.66
N ARG A 213 6.43 -6.61 9.03
CA ARG A 213 6.14 -6.07 10.38
C ARG A 213 5.33 -4.80 10.22
N ARG A 214 4.37 -4.54 11.12
CA ARG A 214 3.68 -3.25 11.13
C ARG A 214 4.66 -2.15 11.52
N ARG A 215 4.54 -0.98 10.90
CA ARG A 215 5.30 0.20 11.32
C ARG A 215 4.82 0.63 12.70
N HIS A 216 5.75 1.11 13.52
CA HIS A 216 5.43 1.75 14.78
C HIS A 216 5.52 3.27 14.60
N GLY A 217 4.66 4.05 15.25
CA GLY A 217 4.75 5.52 15.21
C GLY A 217 6.03 6.13 15.78
N ARG A 218 6.90 5.35 16.43
CA ARG A 218 8.12 5.85 17.09
C ARG A 218 9.35 5.43 16.28
N PRO A 219 10.20 6.37 15.80
CA PRO A 219 11.34 6.03 14.95
C PRO A 219 12.27 4.95 15.51
N ASP A 220 12.61 5.01 16.80
CA ASP A 220 13.53 4.02 17.41
C ASP A 220 12.92 2.63 17.48
N THR A 221 11.67 2.52 17.94
CA THR A 221 10.95 1.23 18.01
C THR A 221 10.63 0.70 16.62
N ASP A 222 10.28 1.58 15.69
CA ASP A 222 10.06 1.25 14.29
C ASP A 222 11.35 0.69 13.65
N ARG A 223 12.51 1.25 13.98
CA ARG A 223 13.81 0.71 13.57
C ARG A 223 14.11 -0.64 14.21
N LEU A 224 13.81 -0.83 15.50
CA LEU A 224 13.94 -2.14 16.15
C LEU A 224 13.09 -3.22 15.47
N LEU A 225 11.85 -2.89 15.06
CA LEU A 225 11.00 -3.82 14.30
C LEU A 225 11.57 -4.13 12.91
N ALA A 226 12.22 -3.16 12.27
CA ALA A 226 12.93 -3.39 11.02
C ALA A 226 14.13 -4.32 11.21
N ASP A 227 14.87 -4.16 12.30
CA ASP A 227 16.01 -5.02 12.66
C ASP A 227 15.54 -6.44 13.04
N GLU A 228 14.47 -6.57 13.82
CA GLU A 228 13.82 -7.85 14.13
C GLU A 228 13.37 -8.58 12.87
N LEU A 229 12.73 -7.88 11.91
CA LEU A 229 12.34 -8.46 10.63
C LEU A 229 13.56 -8.94 9.82
N ARG A 230 14.67 -8.18 9.87
CA ARG A 230 15.91 -8.55 9.17
C ARG A 230 16.54 -9.80 9.77
N GLU A 231 16.47 -9.96 11.09
CA GLU A 231 17.13 -11.03 11.83
C GLU A 231 16.24 -12.28 12.01
N SER A 232 14.93 -12.15 11.83
CA SER A 232 13.95 -13.23 11.97
C SER A 232 14.30 -14.47 11.13
N GLU A 233 14.64 -15.56 11.80
CA GLU A 233 14.98 -16.83 11.15
C GLU A 233 13.80 -17.38 10.34
N LYS A 234 12.57 -17.24 10.84
CA LYS A 234 11.34 -17.65 10.15
C LYS A 234 11.17 -16.88 8.84
N ASP A 235 11.17 -15.54 8.89
CA ASP A 235 10.95 -14.70 7.71
C ASP A 235 12.06 -14.90 6.66
N ARG A 236 13.31 -15.08 7.11
CA ARG A 236 14.44 -15.38 6.23
C ARG A 236 14.31 -16.76 5.58
N ALA A 237 13.88 -17.79 6.32
CA ALA A 237 13.69 -19.13 5.78
C ALA A 237 12.61 -19.15 4.68
N GLU A 238 11.47 -18.49 4.93
CA GLU A 238 10.41 -18.32 3.93
C GLU A 238 10.92 -17.56 2.70
N ASN A 239 11.68 -16.48 2.91
CA ASN A 239 12.22 -15.69 1.81
C ASN A 239 13.25 -16.48 0.97
N VAL A 240 14.16 -17.23 1.61
CA VAL A 240 15.13 -18.11 0.90
C VAL A 240 14.42 -19.15 0.06
N MET A 241 13.38 -19.79 0.59
CA MET A 241 12.61 -20.78 -0.15
C MET A 241 12.06 -20.18 -1.46
N ILE A 242 11.51 -18.95 -1.41
CA ILE A 242 11.02 -18.26 -2.60
C ILE A 242 12.17 -17.83 -3.52
N VAL A 243 13.29 -17.35 -2.98
CA VAL A 243 14.48 -17.00 -3.76
C VAL A 243 14.99 -18.23 -4.53
N ASP A 244 15.08 -19.39 -3.90
CA ASP A 244 15.55 -20.61 -4.56
C ASP A 244 14.61 -21.09 -5.65
N LEU A 245 13.30 -20.98 -5.42
CA LEU A 245 12.30 -21.25 -6.46
C LEU A 245 12.50 -20.32 -7.68
N LEU A 246 12.67 -19.02 -7.44
CA LEU A 246 12.85 -18.04 -8.52
C LEU A 246 14.22 -18.18 -9.21
N ARG A 247 15.28 -18.54 -8.47
CA ARG A 247 16.59 -18.88 -9.06
C ARG A 247 16.49 -20.08 -9.99
N ASN A 248 15.78 -21.12 -9.57
CA ASN A 248 15.53 -22.30 -10.40
C ASN A 248 14.74 -21.91 -11.67
N ASP A 249 13.73 -21.06 -11.53
CA ASP A 249 12.96 -20.57 -12.68
C ASP A 249 13.82 -19.77 -13.66
N LEU A 250 14.63 -18.82 -13.18
CA LEU A 250 15.52 -18.03 -14.03
C LEU A 250 16.69 -18.82 -14.62
N SER A 251 17.16 -19.87 -13.95
CA SER A 251 18.29 -20.69 -14.45
C SER A 251 17.99 -21.39 -15.78
N ARG A 252 16.70 -21.63 -16.09
CA ARG A 252 16.26 -22.18 -17.37
C ARG A 252 16.43 -21.19 -18.53
N LEU A 253 16.49 -19.90 -18.23
CA LEU A 253 16.56 -18.80 -19.19
C LEU A 253 17.98 -18.27 -19.38
N SER A 254 18.90 -18.56 -18.45
CA SER A 254 20.28 -18.09 -18.48
C SER A 254 21.26 -19.17 -18.93
N SER A 255 22.49 -18.77 -19.23
CA SER A 255 23.63 -19.70 -19.26
C SER A 255 23.97 -20.17 -17.83
N PRO A 256 24.65 -21.32 -17.66
CA PRO A 256 25.13 -21.76 -16.35
C PRO A 256 25.95 -20.67 -15.65
N GLY A 257 25.66 -20.42 -14.37
CA GLY A 257 26.29 -19.33 -13.60
C GLY A 257 25.73 -17.92 -13.90
N GLY A 258 24.77 -17.79 -14.81
CA GLY A 258 24.15 -16.52 -15.19
C GLY A 258 23.07 -16.01 -14.24
N VAL A 259 22.85 -16.65 -13.09
CA VAL A 259 21.87 -16.25 -12.06
C VAL A 259 22.61 -15.74 -10.82
N SER A 260 22.20 -14.58 -10.30
CA SER A 260 22.76 -13.96 -9.11
C SER A 260 21.66 -13.48 -8.15
N VAL A 261 22.01 -13.26 -6.89
CA VAL A 261 21.14 -12.70 -5.85
C VAL A 261 21.86 -11.49 -5.26
N PRO A 262 21.83 -10.32 -5.91
CA PRO A 262 22.60 -9.16 -5.50
C PRO A 262 22.19 -8.59 -4.14
N ASP A 263 20.90 -8.68 -3.80
CA ASP A 263 20.36 -8.25 -2.51
C ASP A 263 19.56 -9.41 -1.90
N LEU A 264 19.89 -9.80 -0.67
CA LEU A 264 19.16 -10.80 0.09
C LEU A 264 18.75 -10.19 1.43
N PHE A 265 17.48 -10.32 1.80
CA PHE A 265 16.94 -9.83 3.09
C PHE A 265 17.01 -8.31 3.27
N ARG A 266 16.76 -7.56 2.20
CA ARG A 266 16.67 -6.11 2.26
C ARG A 266 15.35 -5.72 2.92
N VAL A 267 15.43 -4.99 4.03
CA VAL A 267 14.23 -4.44 4.68
C VAL A 267 13.88 -3.10 4.05
N GLU A 268 12.65 -2.98 3.57
CA GLU A 268 12.11 -1.82 2.89
C GLU A 268 10.97 -1.18 3.67
N ARG A 269 10.98 0.15 3.66
CA ARG A 269 10.01 0.97 4.37
C ARG A 269 8.80 1.24 3.48
N TYR A 270 7.63 0.78 3.91
CA TYR A 270 6.33 1.20 3.38
C TYR A 270 5.58 2.04 4.42
N GLU A 271 4.47 2.68 4.02
CA GLU A 271 3.74 3.63 4.87
C GLU A 271 3.28 3.03 6.21
N THR A 272 2.77 1.80 6.17
CA THR A 272 2.21 1.12 7.34
C THR A 272 2.92 -0.17 7.71
N VAL A 273 3.86 -0.64 6.87
CA VAL A 273 4.61 -1.88 7.13
C VAL A 273 6.10 -1.76 6.75
N TRP A 274 6.94 -2.55 7.41
CA TRP A 274 8.24 -2.98 6.92
C TRP A 274 8.06 -4.25 6.09
N GLN A 275 8.79 -4.36 4.98
CA GLN A 275 8.78 -5.54 4.13
C GLN A 275 10.20 -6.07 3.93
N LEU A 276 10.36 -7.39 4.01
CA LEU A 276 11.61 -8.05 3.64
C LEU A 276 11.58 -8.47 2.16
N THR A 277 12.55 -7.97 1.40
CA THR A 277 12.66 -8.15 -0.05
C THR A 277 14.00 -8.78 -0.40
N SER A 278 14.03 -9.57 -1.48
CA SER A 278 15.27 -10.08 -2.06
C SER A 278 15.23 -9.89 -3.55
N THR A 279 16.37 -9.63 -4.18
CA THR A 279 16.49 -9.40 -5.61
C THR A 279 17.16 -10.62 -6.23
N VAL A 280 16.51 -11.24 -7.21
CA VAL A 280 17.10 -12.32 -8.02
C VAL A 280 17.23 -11.81 -9.45
N GLN A 281 18.41 -11.97 -10.03
CA GLN A 281 18.72 -11.54 -11.38
C GLN A 281 19.29 -12.68 -12.22
N ALA A 282 19.07 -12.60 -13.52
CA ALA A 282 19.78 -13.44 -14.46
C ALA A 282 20.07 -12.73 -15.78
N THR A 283 21.10 -13.18 -16.49
CA THR A 283 21.37 -12.78 -17.87
C THR A 283 20.68 -13.76 -18.82
N LEU A 284 19.70 -13.26 -19.58
CA LEU A 284 18.97 -14.01 -20.60
C LEU A 284 19.91 -14.43 -21.73
N ARG A 285 19.70 -15.63 -22.27
CA ARG A 285 20.36 -16.03 -23.52
C ARG A 285 19.80 -15.25 -24.72
N PRO A 286 20.56 -15.09 -25.82
CA PRO A 286 20.10 -14.33 -26.99
C PRO A 286 18.86 -14.91 -27.68
N ASP A 287 18.65 -16.23 -27.60
CA ASP A 287 17.56 -16.96 -28.23
C ASP A 287 16.23 -16.95 -27.45
N VAL A 288 16.26 -16.48 -26.20
CA VAL A 288 15.10 -16.50 -25.30
C VAL A 288 14.20 -15.31 -25.62
N GLY A 289 12.94 -15.53 -26.01
CA GLY A 289 11.93 -14.48 -26.17
C GLY A 289 11.06 -14.30 -24.91
N LEU A 290 10.13 -13.35 -24.96
CA LEU A 290 9.19 -13.09 -23.87
C LEU A 290 8.31 -14.31 -23.58
N ALA A 291 7.90 -15.05 -24.62
CA ALA A 291 7.12 -16.27 -24.46
C ALA A 291 7.89 -17.35 -23.67
N ASP A 292 9.21 -17.50 -23.90
CA ASP A 292 10.06 -18.41 -23.14
C ASP A 292 10.21 -17.97 -21.68
N VAL A 293 10.33 -16.65 -21.44
CA VAL A 293 10.37 -16.08 -20.09
C VAL A 293 9.09 -16.43 -19.32
N PHE A 294 7.92 -16.21 -19.93
CA PHE A 294 6.66 -16.60 -19.32
C PHE A 294 6.59 -18.11 -19.12
N ALA A 295 7.04 -18.90 -20.08
CA ALA A 295 7.02 -20.36 -19.95
C ALA A 295 7.84 -20.87 -18.76
N ALA A 296 8.98 -20.23 -18.47
CA ALA A 296 9.79 -20.59 -17.31
C ALA A 296 9.23 -20.05 -15.99
N THR A 297 8.62 -18.85 -15.97
CA THR A 297 8.35 -18.13 -14.72
C THR A 297 6.87 -18.07 -14.33
N PHE A 298 5.94 -18.34 -15.24
CA PHE A 298 4.50 -18.16 -15.04
C PHE A 298 3.79 -19.46 -14.61
N PRO A 299 2.78 -19.39 -13.72
CA PRO A 299 2.47 -18.25 -12.86
C PRO A 299 3.59 -18.01 -11.84
N CYS A 300 3.64 -16.81 -11.28
CA CYS A 300 4.67 -16.44 -10.33
C CYS A 300 4.69 -17.39 -9.12
N GLY A 301 5.89 -17.82 -8.72
CA GLY A 301 6.08 -18.78 -7.62
C GLY A 301 5.64 -18.26 -6.25
N SER A 302 5.76 -16.96 -6.00
CA SER A 302 5.44 -16.33 -4.70
C SER A 302 3.93 -16.35 -4.35
N ILE A 303 3.08 -16.53 -5.37
CA ILE A 303 1.62 -16.42 -5.36
C ILE A 303 0.91 -17.70 -5.83
N THR A 304 1.67 -18.78 -6.03
CA THR A 304 1.17 -20.14 -6.27
C THR A 304 1.48 -21.04 -5.10
N GLY A 305 2.76 -21.35 -4.90
CA GLY A 305 3.22 -22.31 -3.91
C GLY A 305 4.31 -23.22 -4.45
N ALA A 306 4.81 -24.10 -3.58
CA ALA A 306 5.94 -24.96 -3.89
C ALA A 306 5.68 -26.40 -3.41
N PRO A 307 6.02 -27.44 -4.19
CA PRO A 307 6.37 -27.41 -5.62
C PRO A 307 5.21 -26.93 -6.51
N LYS A 308 5.50 -26.14 -7.56
CA LYS A 308 4.50 -25.40 -8.36
C LYS A 308 3.33 -26.25 -8.83
N VAL A 309 3.59 -27.38 -9.50
CA VAL A 309 2.53 -28.28 -10.03
C VAL A 309 1.65 -28.85 -8.92
N ALA A 310 2.24 -29.27 -7.79
CA ALA A 310 1.49 -29.83 -6.66
C ALA A 310 0.64 -28.77 -5.96
N ALA A 311 1.18 -27.56 -5.78
CA ALA A 311 0.44 -26.42 -5.24
C ALA A 311 -0.72 -26.04 -6.15
N MET A 312 -0.54 -25.99 -7.47
CA MET A 312 -1.62 -25.73 -8.42
C MET A 312 -2.70 -26.82 -8.39
N ARG A 313 -2.36 -28.11 -8.19
CA ARG A 313 -3.36 -29.17 -7.99
C ARG A 313 -4.18 -28.95 -6.71
N ALA A 314 -3.54 -28.49 -5.65
CA ALA A 314 -4.25 -28.14 -4.42
C ALA A 314 -5.17 -26.94 -4.64
N ILE A 315 -4.70 -25.89 -5.31
CA ILE A 315 -5.50 -24.71 -5.70
C ILE A 315 -6.72 -25.13 -6.51
N ALA A 316 -6.54 -25.87 -7.61
CA ALA A 316 -7.63 -26.30 -8.48
C ALA A 316 -8.67 -27.20 -7.78
N ARG A 317 -8.28 -27.90 -6.70
CA ARG A 317 -9.19 -28.71 -5.89
C ARG A 317 -9.92 -27.89 -4.83
N LEU A 318 -9.22 -26.97 -4.17
CA LEU A 318 -9.75 -26.20 -3.05
C LEU A 318 -10.59 -25.01 -3.53
N GLU A 319 -10.14 -24.30 -4.56
CA GLU A 319 -10.81 -23.11 -5.09
C GLU A 319 -11.88 -23.52 -6.12
N PRO A 320 -13.17 -23.20 -5.90
CA PRO A 320 -14.27 -23.69 -6.73
C PRO A 320 -14.51 -22.85 -8.00
N SER A 321 -13.61 -21.93 -8.33
CA SER A 321 -13.74 -21.00 -9.46
C SER A 321 -12.37 -20.68 -10.05
N PRO A 322 -12.25 -20.40 -11.36
CA PRO A 322 -11.01 -19.92 -11.95
C PRO A 322 -10.52 -18.65 -11.29
N ARG A 323 -9.22 -18.37 -11.32
CA ARG A 323 -8.59 -17.16 -10.80
C ARG A 323 -8.78 -15.96 -11.74
N GLY A 324 -8.85 -16.18 -13.04
CA GLY A 324 -8.94 -15.12 -14.05
C GLY A 324 -7.67 -14.28 -14.02
N LEU A 325 -7.81 -12.96 -14.06
CA LEU A 325 -6.63 -12.08 -14.02
C LEU A 325 -5.92 -12.10 -12.66
N TYR A 326 -6.60 -12.42 -11.55
CA TYR A 326 -5.94 -12.51 -10.25
C TYR A 326 -4.82 -13.55 -10.26
N CYS A 327 -3.64 -13.23 -9.70
CA CYS A 327 -2.42 -14.06 -9.79
C CYS A 327 -1.88 -14.27 -11.21
N GLY A 328 -2.43 -13.57 -12.20
CA GLY A 328 -1.85 -13.42 -13.54
C GLY A 328 -0.75 -12.35 -13.57
N ALA A 329 -0.51 -11.79 -14.76
CA ALA A 329 0.47 -10.73 -14.98
C ALA A 329 -0.14 -9.55 -15.73
N ILE A 330 0.25 -8.32 -15.38
CA ILE A 330 -0.10 -7.09 -16.10
C ILE A 330 1.19 -6.31 -16.31
N GLY A 331 1.39 -5.71 -17.48
CA GLY A 331 2.65 -5.02 -17.74
C GLY A 331 2.72 -4.26 -19.05
N MET A 332 3.93 -3.79 -19.32
CA MET A 332 4.28 -3.12 -20.57
C MET A 332 5.60 -3.63 -21.13
N ILE A 333 5.71 -3.58 -22.45
CA ILE A 333 6.93 -3.73 -23.23
C ILE A 333 7.26 -2.35 -23.79
N THR A 334 8.51 -1.92 -23.59
CA THR A 334 9.01 -0.67 -24.12
C THR A 334 9.53 -0.88 -25.54
N PRO A 335 9.35 0.10 -26.45
CA PRO A 335 9.96 0.07 -27.77
C PRO A 335 11.45 -0.25 -27.71
N SER A 336 11.94 -1.10 -28.61
CA SER A 336 13.37 -1.19 -28.89
C SER A 336 13.68 -0.64 -30.28
N HIS A 337 14.96 -0.33 -30.48
CA HIS A 337 15.51 0.15 -31.74
C HIS A 337 16.71 -0.73 -32.11
N ASP A 338 17.04 -0.76 -33.40
CA ASP A 338 18.25 -1.40 -33.93
C ASP A 338 18.38 -2.91 -33.61
N GLY A 339 17.25 -3.62 -33.48
CA GLY A 339 17.23 -5.06 -33.22
C GLY A 339 17.62 -5.46 -31.80
N ALA A 340 17.76 -4.50 -30.87
CA ALA A 340 17.94 -4.79 -29.46
C ALA A 340 16.69 -5.47 -28.87
N ARG A 341 16.89 -6.31 -27.85
CA ARG A 341 15.81 -6.91 -27.07
C ARG A 341 14.94 -5.81 -26.44
N PRO A 342 13.60 -5.87 -26.58
CA PRO A 342 12.70 -4.96 -25.86
C PRO A 342 12.79 -5.12 -24.34
N SER A 343 12.97 -4.01 -23.62
CA SER A 343 12.80 -3.98 -22.17
C SER A 343 11.31 -4.13 -21.82
N SER A 344 10.99 -4.72 -20.67
CA SER A 344 9.60 -4.87 -20.22
C SER A 344 9.49 -4.92 -18.70
N ILE A 345 8.30 -4.62 -18.19
CA ILE A 345 8.00 -4.67 -16.76
C ILE A 345 6.61 -5.25 -16.54
N TRP A 346 6.54 -6.21 -15.64
CA TRP A 346 5.34 -6.99 -15.35
C TRP A 346 5.14 -7.06 -13.85
N SER A 347 3.92 -6.81 -13.39
CA SER A 347 3.50 -7.06 -12.02
C SER A 347 2.66 -8.31 -11.91
N VAL A 348 2.66 -8.90 -10.72
CA VAL A 348 1.67 -9.91 -10.38
C VAL A 348 0.33 -9.21 -10.24
N ALA A 349 -0.71 -9.71 -10.91
CA ALA A 349 -2.05 -9.14 -10.83
C ALA A 349 -2.74 -9.49 -9.49
N ILE A 350 -2.32 -8.80 -8.43
CA ILE A 350 -2.91 -8.80 -7.10
C ILE A 350 -3.39 -7.39 -6.75
N ARG A 351 -4.35 -7.28 -5.83
CA ARG A 351 -5.08 -6.01 -5.60
C ARG A 351 -5.67 -5.48 -6.91
N THR A 352 -6.30 -6.37 -7.66
CA THR A 352 -6.85 -6.10 -8.99
C THR A 352 -8.34 -6.39 -8.98
N ALA A 353 -9.14 -5.37 -9.35
CA ALA A 353 -10.56 -5.49 -9.61
C ALA A 353 -10.79 -5.65 -11.12
N VAL A 354 -11.61 -6.61 -11.50
CA VAL A 354 -12.12 -6.78 -12.87
C VAL A 354 -13.60 -6.42 -12.85
N ILE A 355 -13.99 -5.48 -13.68
CA ILE A 355 -15.34 -4.91 -13.72
C ILE A 355 -15.96 -5.33 -15.05
N ASP A 356 -17.07 -6.04 -15.00
CA ASP A 356 -17.88 -6.34 -16.18
C ASP A 356 -18.63 -5.08 -16.62
N ALA A 357 -18.43 -4.64 -17.87
CA ALA A 357 -19.05 -3.41 -18.36
C ALA A 357 -20.55 -3.56 -18.64
N ALA A 358 -21.05 -4.79 -18.80
CA ALA A 358 -22.45 -5.05 -19.12
C ALA A 358 -23.38 -4.90 -17.91
N ASP A 359 -22.97 -5.40 -16.73
CA ASP A 359 -23.81 -5.39 -15.52
C ASP A 359 -23.18 -4.64 -14.32
N GLY A 360 -21.95 -4.15 -14.45
CA GLY A 360 -21.23 -3.44 -13.40
C GLY A 360 -20.77 -4.36 -12.25
N ARG A 361 -20.77 -5.68 -12.45
CA ARG A 361 -20.25 -6.63 -11.47
C ARG A 361 -18.74 -6.47 -11.34
N VAL A 362 -18.29 -6.35 -10.10
CA VAL A 362 -16.88 -6.29 -9.76
C VAL A 362 -16.46 -7.64 -9.20
N GLU A 363 -15.48 -8.25 -9.84
CA GLU A 363 -14.75 -9.39 -9.31
C GLU A 363 -13.39 -8.93 -8.75
N PHE A 364 -13.12 -9.35 -7.52
CA PHE A 364 -11.85 -9.16 -6.85
C PHE A 364 -11.48 -10.45 -6.13
N ALA A 365 -10.21 -10.66 -5.84
CA ALA A 365 -9.78 -11.82 -5.08
C ALA A 365 -8.63 -11.47 -4.15
N SER A 366 -8.54 -12.19 -3.04
CA SER A 366 -7.44 -12.05 -2.10
C SER A 366 -7.14 -13.37 -1.40
N GLY A 367 -5.89 -13.53 -1.02
CA GLY A 367 -5.35 -14.78 -0.50
C GLY A 367 -4.00 -14.60 0.15
N GLY A 368 -3.50 -15.70 0.71
CA GLY A 368 -2.23 -15.77 1.42
C GLY A 368 -1.50 -17.08 1.13
N GLY A 369 -0.17 -17.03 1.19
CA GLY A 369 0.68 -18.20 1.07
C GLY A 369 0.68 -18.99 2.37
N ILE A 370 -0.13 -20.04 2.43
CA ILE A 370 -0.31 -20.85 3.64
C ILE A 370 0.92 -21.74 3.82
N THR A 371 1.54 -21.64 5.00
CA THR A 371 2.63 -22.50 5.45
C THR A 371 2.17 -23.39 6.62
N TYR A 372 3.04 -24.25 7.12
CA TYR A 372 2.69 -25.12 8.26
C TYR A 372 2.31 -24.32 9.52
N ASP A 373 2.98 -23.18 9.74
CA ASP A 373 2.82 -22.31 10.90
C ASP A 373 1.65 -21.31 10.74
N SER A 374 0.96 -21.30 9.60
CA SER A 374 -0.21 -20.45 9.39
C SER A 374 -1.32 -20.77 10.39
N VAL A 375 -1.90 -19.72 10.97
CA VAL A 375 -3.05 -19.81 11.88
C VAL A 375 -4.30 -19.42 11.10
N PRO A 376 -5.33 -20.28 11.00
CA PRO A 376 -6.51 -20.00 10.17
C PRO A 376 -7.21 -18.66 10.46
N ALA A 377 -7.29 -18.25 11.72
CA ALA A 377 -7.90 -16.98 12.10
C ALA A 377 -7.08 -15.77 11.60
N ASP A 378 -5.75 -15.82 11.78
CA ASP A 378 -4.86 -14.72 11.38
C ASP A 378 -4.84 -14.55 9.84
N GLU A 379 -4.83 -15.67 9.11
CA GLU A 379 -4.90 -15.66 7.63
C GLU A 379 -6.23 -15.09 7.12
N ASP A 380 -7.33 -15.36 7.82
CA ASP A 380 -8.65 -14.84 7.51
C ASP A 380 -8.73 -13.32 7.73
N ASP A 381 -8.16 -12.84 8.85
CA ASP A 381 -8.06 -11.42 9.16
C ASP A 381 -7.13 -10.68 8.18
N GLU A 382 -6.05 -11.32 7.73
CA GLU A 382 -5.16 -10.79 6.70
C GLU A 382 -5.88 -10.65 5.35
N LEU A 383 -6.63 -11.68 4.94
CA LEU A 383 -7.44 -11.63 3.72
C LEU A 383 -8.45 -10.49 3.78
N GLU A 384 -9.18 -10.33 4.88
CA GLU A 384 -10.15 -9.25 5.06
C GLU A 384 -9.50 -7.87 5.01
N SER A 385 -8.33 -7.73 5.64
CA SER A 385 -7.50 -6.51 5.58
C SER A 385 -7.06 -6.18 4.15
N LYS A 386 -6.85 -7.20 3.30
CA LYS A 386 -6.54 -7.01 1.88
C LYS A 386 -7.78 -6.63 1.06
N VAL A 387 -8.96 -7.12 1.41
CA VAL A 387 -10.23 -6.75 0.75
C VAL A 387 -10.65 -5.31 1.05
N ALA A 388 -10.25 -4.76 2.20
CA ALA A 388 -10.57 -3.39 2.61
C ALA A 388 -10.16 -2.31 1.58
N VAL A 389 -9.24 -2.59 0.65
CA VAL A 389 -8.85 -1.70 -0.45
C VAL A 389 -10.02 -1.29 -1.35
N LEU A 390 -11.08 -2.11 -1.43
CA LEU A 390 -12.27 -1.82 -2.21
C LEU A 390 -13.25 -0.87 -1.49
N ARG A 391 -13.25 -0.88 -0.15
CA ARG A 391 -14.33 -0.27 0.66
C ARG A 391 -14.17 1.21 0.91
N SER A 392 -12.96 1.73 0.85
CA SER A 392 -12.70 3.12 1.21
C SER A 392 -11.45 3.63 0.50
N ALA A 393 -11.52 4.86 -0.01
CA ALA A 393 -10.32 5.65 -0.21
C ALA A 393 -9.70 5.83 1.17
N ARG A 394 -8.50 5.29 1.42
CA ARG A 394 -7.73 5.77 2.56
C ARG A 394 -7.73 7.29 2.47
N PRO A 395 -8.22 8.02 3.49
CA PRO A 395 -8.31 9.46 3.38
C PRO A 395 -6.91 9.98 3.12
N ALA A 396 -6.74 10.67 1.99
CA ALA A 396 -5.53 11.43 1.76
C ALA A 396 -5.31 12.31 2.99
N PHE A 397 -4.07 12.34 3.46
CA PHE A 397 -3.73 13.16 4.61
C PHE A 397 -2.53 14.02 4.29
N GLU A 398 -2.56 15.17 4.90
CA GLU A 398 -1.49 16.14 4.92
C GLU A 398 -0.86 16.16 6.31
N LEU A 399 0.43 16.48 6.35
CA LEU A 399 1.13 16.82 7.58
C LEU A 399 0.82 18.27 7.90
N PHE A 400 0.70 18.60 9.19
CA PHE A 400 0.54 19.99 9.55
C PHE A 400 1.20 20.36 10.85
N GLU A 401 1.58 21.62 10.95
CA GLU A 401 2.05 22.25 12.17
C GLU A 401 1.14 23.40 12.56
N THR A 402 1.07 23.68 13.87
CA THR A 402 0.29 24.80 14.38
C THR A 402 1.06 25.48 15.49
N LEU A 403 1.31 26.76 15.29
CA LEU A 403 2.15 27.57 16.16
C LEU A 403 1.58 28.99 16.28
N ARG A 404 2.05 29.70 17.29
CA ARG A 404 1.71 31.09 17.53
C ARG A 404 2.59 31.98 16.67
N LEU A 405 1.99 32.98 16.03
CA LEU A 405 2.65 34.04 15.30
C LEU A 405 2.29 35.37 15.96
N ASP A 406 3.28 36.12 16.43
CA ASP A 406 3.09 37.47 16.99
C ASP A 406 4.24 38.40 16.60
N GLU A 407 4.36 39.54 17.25
CA GLU A 407 5.41 40.55 17.00
C GLU A 407 6.84 40.01 17.15
N HIS A 408 7.04 38.88 17.85
CA HIS A 408 8.32 38.20 17.98
C HIS A 408 8.53 37.11 16.93
N GLY A 409 7.59 36.97 15.98
CA GLY A 409 7.62 35.99 14.92
C GLY A 409 6.97 34.65 15.28
N ALA A 410 7.34 33.62 14.54
CA ALA A 410 6.77 32.29 14.64
C ALA A 410 7.39 31.52 15.84
N ARG A 411 6.59 31.29 16.88
CA ARG A 411 7.04 30.66 18.12
C ARG A 411 7.58 29.24 17.88
N ASN A 412 8.80 28.98 18.35
CA ASN A 412 9.47 27.67 18.27
C ASN A 412 9.60 27.12 16.83
N LEU A 413 9.65 27.98 15.81
CA LEU A 413 9.66 27.57 14.40
C LEU A 413 10.69 26.45 14.09
N PRO A 414 11.96 26.51 14.55
CA PRO A 414 12.92 25.42 14.28
C PRO A 414 12.49 24.07 14.85
N LEU A 415 11.79 24.03 15.99
CA LEU A 415 11.27 22.79 16.58
C LEU A 415 10.12 22.22 15.75
N HIS A 416 9.22 23.09 15.28
CA HIS A 416 8.11 22.70 14.41
C HIS A 416 8.60 22.15 13.06
N LEU A 417 9.57 22.82 12.42
CA LEU A 417 10.13 22.38 11.15
C LEU A 417 10.88 21.05 11.28
N ARG A 418 11.65 20.83 12.36
CA ARG A 418 12.28 19.54 12.63
C ARG A 418 11.26 18.41 12.76
N ARG A 419 10.15 18.65 13.48
CA ARG A 419 9.10 17.64 13.64
C ARG A 419 8.32 17.37 12.34
N LEU A 420 8.06 18.41 11.55
CA LEU A 420 7.45 18.29 10.24
C LEU A 420 8.34 17.45 9.30
N ALA A 421 9.63 17.75 9.26
CA ALA A 421 10.62 17.01 8.46
C ALA A 421 10.73 15.54 8.88
N ALA A 422 10.80 15.26 10.18
CA ALA A 422 10.81 13.88 10.69
C ALA A 422 9.54 13.10 10.33
N SER A 423 8.38 13.76 10.36
CA SER A 423 7.11 13.15 9.94
C SER A 423 7.07 12.95 8.42
N ALA A 424 7.60 13.89 7.66
CA ALA A 424 7.69 13.79 6.21
C ALA A 424 8.60 12.63 5.80
N GLU A 425 9.76 12.49 6.43
CA GLU A 425 10.65 11.35 6.22
C GLU A 425 9.97 10.02 6.57
N TYR A 426 9.25 9.95 7.70
CA TYR A 426 8.56 8.74 8.16
C TYR A 426 7.53 8.22 7.15
N PHE A 427 6.71 9.12 6.59
CA PHE A 427 5.63 8.79 5.64
C PHE A 427 6.04 8.89 4.17
N GLY A 428 7.28 9.30 3.87
CA GLY A 428 7.79 9.47 2.51
C GLY A 428 7.21 10.70 1.77
N PHE A 429 6.91 11.78 2.49
CA PHE A 429 6.53 13.06 1.90
C PHE A 429 7.79 13.78 1.43
N ARG A 430 7.71 14.48 0.29
CA ARG A 430 8.73 15.48 -0.06
C ARG A 430 8.60 16.67 0.89
N CYS A 431 9.71 17.18 1.41
CA CYS A 431 9.70 18.31 2.34
C CYS A 431 10.92 19.19 2.10
N ASP A 432 10.69 20.40 1.58
CA ASP A 432 11.70 21.44 1.48
C ASP A 432 11.59 22.36 2.70
N VAL A 433 12.36 22.03 3.75
CA VAL A 433 12.33 22.77 5.02
C VAL A 433 12.78 24.23 4.81
N ALA A 434 13.75 24.46 3.94
CA ALA A 434 14.30 25.79 3.71
C ALA A 434 13.29 26.70 2.99
N ALA A 435 12.55 26.15 2.01
CA ALA A 435 11.47 26.89 1.34
C ALA A 435 10.35 27.27 2.33
N ILE A 436 9.91 26.32 3.17
CA ILE A 436 8.87 26.56 4.17
C ILE A 436 9.33 27.63 5.19
N GLU A 437 10.57 27.51 5.67
CA GLU A 437 11.14 28.48 6.62
C GLU A 437 11.19 29.88 6.02
N ALA A 438 11.67 30.01 4.79
CA ALA A 438 11.74 31.29 4.09
C ALA A 438 10.36 31.94 3.93
N GLU A 439 9.32 31.17 3.57
CA GLU A 439 7.95 31.69 3.44
C GLU A 439 7.38 32.14 4.78
N VAL A 440 7.62 31.39 5.86
CA VAL A 440 7.16 31.77 7.21
C VAL A 440 7.87 33.03 7.72
N LEU A 441 9.18 33.17 7.47
CA LEU A 441 9.94 34.36 7.85
C LEU A 441 9.57 35.60 7.03
N ALA A 442 9.09 35.42 5.80
CA ALA A 442 8.59 36.49 4.95
C ALA A 442 7.14 36.90 5.28
N ALA A 443 6.40 36.09 6.05
CA ALA A 443 5.02 36.39 6.43
C ALA A 443 4.94 37.65 7.30
N VAL A 444 3.95 38.50 7.01
CA VAL A 444 3.71 39.72 7.80
C VAL A 444 3.34 39.33 9.23
N VAL A 445 4.15 39.77 10.19
CA VAL A 445 3.90 39.53 11.61
C VAL A 445 2.78 40.44 12.12
N PRO A 446 1.74 39.90 12.76
CA PRO A 446 0.66 40.68 13.32
C PRO A 446 1.06 41.27 14.68
N LEU A 447 0.55 42.47 14.99
CA LEU A 447 0.73 43.12 16.31
C LEU A 447 0.04 42.36 17.45
N VAL A 448 -0.94 41.51 17.13
CA VAL A 448 -1.66 40.66 18.07
C VAL A 448 -1.44 39.19 17.72
N ALA A 449 -1.48 38.30 18.72
CA ALA A 449 -1.21 36.89 18.50
C ALA A 449 -2.20 36.25 17.50
N HIS A 450 -1.64 35.54 16.52
CA HIS A 450 -2.36 34.77 15.51
C HIS A 450 -1.99 33.30 15.58
N ARG A 451 -2.89 32.46 15.05
CA ARG A 451 -2.63 31.06 14.75
C ARG A 451 -2.04 30.96 13.35
N LEU A 452 -0.79 30.52 13.25
CA LEU A 452 -0.16 30.09 12.01
C LEU A 452 -0.27 28.56 11.90
N ARG A 453 -0.80 28.08 10.79
CA ARG A 453 -0.83 26.66 10.44
C ARG A 453 -0.06 26.44 9.15
N ILE A 454 0.94 25.56 9.20
CA ILE A 454 1.70 25.11 8.03
C ILE A 454 1.09 23.78 7.62
N VAL A 455 0.70 23.61 6.35
CA VAL A 455 0.17 22.34 5.84
C VAL A 455 1.02 21.88 4.67
N LEU A 456 1.42 20.60 4.69
CA LEU A 456 2.31 19.97 3.71
C LEU A 456 1.63 18.74 3.10
N ASP A 457 1.53 18.72 1.78
CA ASP A 457 1.04 17.55 1.03
C ASP A 457 2.17 16.58 0.68
N ARG A 458 1.79 15.38 0.22
CA ARG A 458 2.74 14.28 -0.09
C ARG A 458 3.72 14.62 -1.22
N ARG A 459 3.37 15.55 -2.10
CA ARG A 459 4.20 15.99 -3.24
C ARG A 459 5.19 17.09 -2.84
N GLY A 460 5.11 17.60 -1.62
CA GLY A 460 5.95 18.69 -1.12
C GLY A 460 5.40 20.08 -1.36
N ARG A 461 4.15 20.20 -1.81
CA ARG A 461 3.46 21.51 -1.86
C ARG A 461 3.05 21.86 -0.44
N HIS A 462 3.33 23.10 -0.04
CA HIS A 462 2.94 23.62 1.26
C HIS A 462 2.07 24.86 1.14
N ARG A 463 1.32 25.16 2.20
CA ARG A 463 0.55 26.40 2.34
C ARG A 463 0.59 26.90 3.79
N LEU A 464 0.52 28.22 3.94
CA LEU A 464 0.42 28.89 5.22
C LEU A 464 -1.02 29.40 5.42
N GLU A 465 -1.63 29.02 6.53
CA GLU A 465 -2.96 29.48 6.95
C GLU A 465 -2.81 30.33 8.22
N ILE A 466 -3.01 31.64 8.09
CA ILE A 466 -2.92 32.60 9.19
C ILE A 466 -4.32 33.07 9.57
N SER A 467 -4.65 32.96 10.86
CA SER A 467 -5.97 33.34 11.39
C SER A 467 -5.83 33.95 12.78
N ALA A 468 -6.79 34.79 13.19
CA ALA A 468 -6.81 35.36 14.54
C ALA A 468 -6.81 34.23 15.59
N LEU A 469 -6.06 34.42 16.68
CA LEU A 469 -6.07 33.47 17.78
C LEU A 469 -7.34 33.65 18.60
N GLU A 470 -8.28 32.71 18.52
CA GLU A 470 -9.52 32.73 19.30
C GLU A 470 -9.24 32.71 20.81
N ASP A 471 -10.13 33.34 21.59
CA ASP A 471 -10.09 33.23 23.05
C ASP A 471 -10.34 31.77 23.47
N ALA A 472 -9.61 31.32 24.48
CA ALA A 472 -9.75 29.98 25.05
C ALA A 472 -9.60 30.08 26.57
N PRO A 473 -10.25 29.20 27.34
CA PRO A 473 -10.20 29.28 28.78
C PRO A 473 -8.78 29.02 29.29
N ASP A 474 -8.39 29.77 30.33
CA ASP A 474 -7.15 29.58 31.09
C ASP A 474 -7.20 28.34 31.99
N HIS A 475 -8.41 27.86 32.29
CA HIS A 475 -8.69 26.63 33.01
C HIS A 475 -9.50 25.68 32.13
N VAL A 476 -8.90 24.56 31.74
CA VAL A 476 -9.45 23.60 30.77
C VAL A 476 -10.15 22.45 31.49
N ARG A 477 -11.44 22.25 31.22
CA ARG A 477 -12.19 21.09 31.70
C ARG A 477 -11.97 19.91 30.77
N LEU A 478 -11.44 18.82 31.30
CA LEU A 478 -11.06 17.63 30.54
C LEU A 478 -12.08 16.50 30.69
N GLY A 479 -12.65 16.05 29.58
CA GLY A 479 -13.34 14.76 29.50
C GLY A 479 -12.31 13.62 29.40
N VAL A 480 -12.74 12.38 29.64
CA VAL A 480 -11.89 11.20 29.47
C VAL A 480 -12.51 10.31 28.39
N ALA A 481 -11.74 10.02 27.35
CA ALA A 481 -12.19 9.17 26.25
C ALA A 481 -12.49 7.75 26.74
N THR A 482 -13.64 7.22 26.35
CA THR A 482 -14.03 5.82 26.61
C THR A 482 -13.41 4.87 25.58
N GLU A 483 -13.34 5.28 24.31
CA GLU A 483 -12.63 4.56 23.24
C GLU A 483 -11.12 4.54 23.53
N ARG A 484 -10.52 3.34 23.58
CA ARG A 484 -9.08 3.18 23.77
C ARG A 484 -8.35 3.37 22.44
N VAL A 485 -7.27 4.13 22.48
CA VAL A 485 -6.35 4.27 21.34
C VAL A 485 -5.25 3.22 21.40
N ARG A 486 -4.53 3.00 20.29
CA ARG A 486 -3.38 2.11 20.27
C ARG A 486 -2.08 2.88 20.48
N SER A 487 -1.25 2.46 21.43
CA SER A 487 0.04 3.09 21.73
C SER A 487 1.05 3.03 20.57
N ASP A 488 0.84 2.09 19.63
CA ASP A 488 1.69 1.88 18.45
C ASP A 488 1.18 2.58 17.17
N ASP A 489 0.03 3.26 17.21
CA ASP A 489 -0.58 3.90 16.03
C ASP A 489 0.30 5.07 15.50
N PRO A 490 0.83 4.98 14.27
CA PRO A 490 1.60 6.06 13.66
C PRO A 490 0.88 7.39 13.60
N PHE A 491 -0.45 7.40 13.45
CA PHE A 491 -1.23 8.63 13.30
C PHE A 491 -1.45 9.39 14.62
N LEU A 492 -1.07 8.80 15.77
CA LEU A 492 -1.01 9.51 17.05
C LEU A 492 0.38 10.10 17.31
N CYS A 493 1.44 9.47 16.78
CA CYS A 493 2.81 9.94 16.93
C CYS A 493 3.19 11.06 15.94
N HIS A 494 2.38 11.29 14.92
CA HIS A 494 2.61 12.31 13.90
C HIS A 494 1.41 13.25 13.73
N LYS A 495 1.69 14.54 13.52
CA LYS A 495 0.64 15.55 13.40
C LYS A 495 0.07 15.58 11.98
N THR A 496 -1.02 14.84 11.79
CA THR A 496 -1.67 14.66 10.49
C THR A 496 -3.11 15.16 10.50
N THR A 497 -3.62 15.51 9.32
CA THR A 497 -5.04 15.86 9.11
C THR A 497 -6.00 14.69 9.36
N ARG A 498 -5.52 13.45 9.55
CA ARG A 498 -6.35 12.33 10.01
C ARG A 498 -6.68 12.47 11.48
N ARG A 499 -7.76 13.20 11.75
CA ARG A 499 -8.17 13.56 13.11
C ARG A 499 -9.43 12.88 13.63
N ALA A 500 -9.96 11.90 12.88
CA ALA A 500 -11.21 11.23 13.22
C ALA A 500 -11.27 10.66 14.66
N ILE A 501 -10.17 10.10 15.19
CA ILE A 501 -10.10 9.63 16.58
C ILE A 501 -10.32 10.78 17.56
N TYR A 502 -9.62 11.90 17.35
CA TYR A 502 -9.76 13.11 18.17
C TYR A 502 -11.16 13.73 18.05
N ASP A 503 -11.73 13.73 16.84
CA ASP A 503 -13.04 14.31 16.57
C ASP A 503 -14.17 13.47 17.20
N ARG A 504 -14.07 12.14 17.17
CA ARG A 504 -14.97 11.23 17.89
C ARG A 504 -14.87 11.42 19.40
N ALA A 505 -13.65 11.47 19.94
CA ALA A 505 -13.43 11.69 21.37
C ALA A 505 -14.09 12.99 21.87
N ARG A 506 -13.92 14.09 21.12
CA ARG A 506 -14.60 15.37 21.42
C ARG A 506 -16.11 15.28 21.30
N SER A 507 -16.62 14.66 20.23
CA SER A 507 -18.06 14.53 20.01
C SER A 507 -18.75 13.73 21.11
N ALA A 508 -18.09 12.69 21.63
CA ALA A 508 -18.57 11.88 22.75
C ALA A 508 -18.48 12.61 24.11
N ASN A 509 -17.72 13.71 24.21
CA ASN A 509 -17.48 14.47 25.44
C ASN A 509 -17.80 15.97 25.22
N SER A 510 -18.95 16.28 24.63
CA SER A 510 -19.31 17.64 24.19
C SER A 510 -19.41 18.68 25.31
N ALA A 511 -19.50 18.26 26.58
CA ALA A 511 -19.51 19.13 27.74
C ALA A 511 -18.10 19.57 28.20
N ALA A 512 -17.04 18.91 27.72
CA ALA A 512 -15.66 19.22 28.06
C ALA A 512 -15.03 20.22 27.07
N ASP A 513 -14.03 20.98 27.54
CA ASP A 513 -13.28 21.91 26.71
C ASP A 513 -12.22 21.19 25.86
N ASP A 514 -11.70 20.06 26.35
CA ASP A 514 -10.81 19.13 25.65
C ASP A 514 -10.96 17.72 26.25
N VAL A 515 -10.39 16.70 25.63
CA VAL A 515 -10.57 15.29 26.01
C VAL A 515 -9.23 14.59 26.14
N LEU A 516 -9.03 13.90 27.26
CA LEU A 516 -7.91 13.00 27.49
C LEU A 516 -8.10 11.69 26.76
N LEU A 517 -7.07 11.29 26.00
CA LEU A 517 -7.00 9.99 25.37
C LEU A 517 -6.34 8.99 26.31
N VAL A 518 -6.80 7.74 26.25
CA VAL A 518 -6.30 6.60 27.04
C VAL A 518 -5.99 5.46 26.08
N ASN A 519 -4.84 4.81 26.25
CA ASN A 519 -4.41 3.72 25.37
C ASN A 519 -4.97 2.34 25.80
N GLU A 520 -4.68 1.31 25.01
CA GLU A 520 -5.09 -0.09 25.24
C GLU A 520 -4.55 -0.70 26.54
N ARG A 521 -3.60 -0.05 27.20
CA ARG A 521 -2.99 -0.45 28.48
C ARG A 521 -3.54 0.35 29.67
N ASP A 522 -4.60 1.13 29.47
CA ASP A 522 -5.17 2.05 30.45
C ASP A 522 -4.18 3.11 30.95
N GLU A 523 -3.27 3.57 30.09
CA GLU A 523 -2.37 4.69 30.36
C GLU A 523 -2.90 5.96 29.70
N VAL A 524 -2.78 7.09 30.38
CA VAL A 524 -3.12 8.41 29.84
C VAL A 524 -2.07 8.82 28.80
N VAL A 525 -2.54 9.33 27.66
CA VAL A 525 -1.73 9.60 26.46
C VAL A 525 -1.46 11.10 26.32
N GLU A 526 -2.44 11.85 25.82
CA GLU A 526 -2.44 13.29 25.60
C GLU A 526 -3.88 13.79 25.53
N THR A 527 -4.10 15.08 25.28
CA THR A 527 -5.44 15.59 24.97
C THR A 527 -5.63 15.73 23.46
N THR A 528 -6.83 16.12 23.01
CA THR A 528 -7.08 16.19 21.57
C THR A 528 -6.31 17.30 20.87
N VAL A 529 -5.91 18.36 21.58
CA VAL A 529 -5.18 19.49 20.97
C VAL A 529 -3.88 19.87 21.70
N ALA A 530 -3.53 19.20 22.80
CA ALA A 530 -2.38 19.52 23.63
C ALA A 530 -1.79 18.27 24.32
N ASN A 531 -0.61 18.40 24.91
CA ASN A 531 -0.05 17.36 25.77
C ASN A 531 -0.46 17.59 27.23
N LEU A 532 -0.62 16.51 27.98
CA LEU A 532 -0.91 16.55 29.41
C LEU A 532 0.37 16.74 30.22
N LEU A 533 0.29 17.62 31.20
CA LEU A 533 1.21 17.73 32.33
C LEU A 533 0.42 17.45 33.61
N TYR A 534 1.03 16.76 34.57
CA TYR A 534 0.41 16.46 35.85
C TYR A 534 1.43 16.59 36.98
N ARG A 535 0.98 16.98 38.17
CA ARG A 535 1.84 17.11 39.35
C ARG A 535 1.54 16.02 40.36
N LEU A 536 2.61 15.42 40.89
CA LEU A 536 2.55 14.52 42.03
C LEU A 536 3.65 14.92 43.01
N GLY A 537 3.24 15.38 44.19
CA GLY A 537 4.12 16.02 45.16
C GLY A 537 4.76 17.28 44.59
N ALA A 538 6.08 17.37 44.69
CA ALA A 538 6.84 18.55 44.25
C ALA A 538 7.18 18.55 42.74
N ALA A 539 6.98 17.44 42.04
CA ALA A 539 7.46 17.26 40.68
C ALA A 539 6.33 17.28 39.64
N TRP A 540 6.63 17.85 38.48
CA TRP A 540 5.76 17.81 37.30
C TRP A 540 6.19 16.71 36.36
N PHE A 541 5.20 16.03 35.80
CA PHE A 541 5.35 14.92 34.91
C PHE A 541 4.55 15.10 33.64
N THR A 542 4.91 14.37 32.61
CA THR A 542 4.12 14.21 31.37
C THR A 542 4.15 12.74 30.96
N PRO A 543 3.07 12.18 30.39
CA PRO A 543 3.12 10.83 29.85
C PRO A 543 4.28 10.66 28.85
N PRO A 544 5.04 9.56 28.91
CA PRO A 544 6.09 9.28 27.94
C PRO A 544 5.48 8.97 26.58
N LEU A 545 6.23 9.21 25.51
CA LEU A 545 5.80 8.86 24.14
C LEU A 545 5.58 7.35 23.96
N THR A 546 6.12 6.51 24.84
CA THR A 546 5.83 5.07 24.89
C THR A 546 4.34 4.77 25.14
N SER A 547 3.59 5.70 25.74
CA SER A 547 2.13 5.57 25.98
C SER A 547 1.31 5.75 24.70
N GLY A 548 1.94 6.12 23.58
CA GLY A 548 1.25 6.70 22.43
C GLY A 548 1.05 8.19 22.65
N GLY A 549 1.10 8.99 21.59
CA GLY A 549 0.94 10.44 21.66
C GLY A 549 1.98 11.19 20.83
N LEU A 550 1.69 12.48 20.62
CA LEU A 550 2.48 13.33 19.73
C LEU A 550 3.71 13.87 20.49
N PRO A 551 4.91 13.90 19.87
CA PRO A 551 6.05 14.66 20.38
C PRO A 551 5.76 16.16 20.25
N GLY A 552 4.95 16.68 21.17
CA GLY A 552 4.53 18.07 21.19
C GLY A 552 5.69 19.03 21.37
N VAL A 553 5.77 20.07 20.53
CA VAL A 553 6.79 21.11 20.69
C VAL A 553 6.71 21.79 22.06
N GLY A 554 5.49 22.06 22.55
CA GLY A 554 5.31 22.64 23.89
C GLY A 554 5.77 21.71 25.03
N ARG A 555 5.62 20.40 24.86
CA ARG A 555 6.10 19.36 25.78
C ARG A 555 7.62 19.26 25.74
N ASP A 556 8.21 19.22 24.55
CA ASP A 556 9.66 19.14 24.34
C ASP A 556 10.40 20.31 24.99
N VAL A 557 9.88 21.54 24.84
CA VAL A 557 10.43 22.74 25.51
C VAL A 557 10.45 22.58 27.03
N GLN A 558 9.40 22.01 27.64
CA GLN A 558 9.33 21.81 29.10
C GLN A 558 10.31 20.73 29.58
N LEU A 559 10.47 19.66 28.80
CA LEU A 559 11.43 18.59 29.08
C LEU A 559 12.87 19.08 28.99
N GLN A 560 13.20 19.84 27.93
CA GLN A 560 14.54 20.42 27.74
C GLN A 560 14.90 21.44 28.82
N ALA A 561 13.90 22.15 29.35
CA ALA A 561 14.08 23.07 30.47
C ALA A 561 14.23 22.35 31.84
N GLY A 562 14.06 21.02 31.89
CA GLY A 562 14.02 20.26 33.15
C GLY A 562 12.82 20.57 34.04
N ALA A 563 11.80 21.24 33.49
CA ALA A 563 10.60 21.66 34.22
C ALA A 563 9.60 20.51 34.43
N VAL A 564 9.67 19.48 33.59
CA VAL A 564 8.84 18.28 33.66
C VAL A 564 9.70 17.04 33.37
N VAL A 565 9.29 15.87 33.87
CA VAL A 565 9.94 14.59 33.59
C VAL A 565 8.92 13.60 33.01
N GLU A 566 9.37 12.71 32.13
CA GLU A 566 8.47 11.68 31.60
C GLU A 566 8.14 10.62 32.67
N ARG A 567 6.86 10.31 32.83
CA ARG A 567 6.40 9.21 33.69
C ARG A 567 5.03 8.72 33.22
N VAL A 568 4.86 7.40 33.15
CA VAL A 568 3.56 6.79 32.83
C VAL A 568 2.53 7.24 33.87
N LEU A 569 1.34 7.61 33.39
CA LEU A 569 0.18 7.91 34.23
C LEU A 569 -0.89 6.86 33.96
N PRO A 570 -1.00 5.81 34.79
CA PRO A 570 -2.14 4.90 34.72
C PRO A 570 -3.45 5.66 34.97
N LEU A 571 -4.52 5.30 34.26
CA LEU A 571 -5.81 5.97 34.35
C LEU A 571 -6.35 6.01 35.78
N HIS A 572 -6.13 4.95 36.56
CA HIS A 572 -6.58 4.87 37.95
C HIS A 572 -5.84 5.84 38.90
N GLU A 573 -4.64 6.31 38.53
CA GLU A 573 -3.88 7.31 39.30
C GLU A 573 -4.29 8.74 38.96
N LEU A 574 -5.11 8.97 37.92
CA LEU A 574 -5.47 10.31 37.46
C LEU A 574 -6.14 11.15 38.56
N ALA A 575 -6.94 10.51 39.42
CA ALA A 575 -7.61 11.17 40.54
C ALA A 575 -6.66 11.53 41.71
N ALA A 576 -5.46 10.95 41.75
CA ALA A 576 -4.45 11.21 42.77
C ALA A 576 -3.51 12.37 42.39
N CYS A 577 -3.60 12.90 41.17
CA CYS A 577 -2.80 14.04 40.72
C CYS A 577 -3.18 15.32 41.49
N ASP A 578 -2.18 16.01 42.05
CA ASP A 578 -2.38 17.25 42.81
C ASP A 578 -2.87 18.39 41.90
N GLU A 579 -2.32 18.45 40.69
CA GLU A 579 -2.68 19.43 39.66
C GLU A 579 -2.58 18.82 38.27
N LEU A 580 -3.44 19.28 37.36
CA LEU A 580 -3.35 18.98 35.93
C LEU A 580 -3.13 20.28 35.15
N ALA A 581 -2.40 20.17 34.05
CA ALA A 581 -2.22 21.26 33.10
C ALA A 581 -2.10 20.71 31.68
N VAL A 582 -2.47 21.52 30.69
CA VAL A 582 -2.25 21.20 29.27
C VAL A 582 -1.22 22.14 28.69
N VAL A 583 -0.39 21.64 27.77
CA VAL A 583 0.65 22.44 27.10
C VAL A 583 0.61 22.29 25.59
N SER A 584 0.65 23.42 24.87
CA SER A 584 0.84 23.46 23.41
C SER A 584 1.73 24.63 23.02
N SER A 585 2.41 24.55 21.88
CA SER A 585 3.22 25.67 21.37
C SER A 585 2.37 26.92 21.06
N LEU A 586 1.11 26.70 20.65
CA LEU A 586 0.16 27.76 20.33
C LEU A 586 -0.26 28.58 21.56
N ARG A 587 -0.62 27.91 22.67
CA ARG A 587 -1.22 28.57 23.85
C ARG A 587 -0.37 28.53 25.12
N GLY A 588 0.77 27.86 25.09
CA GLY A 588 1.58 27.63 26.29
C GLY A 588 0.88 26.69 27.27
N ARG A 589 1.28 26.77 28.54
CA ARG A 589 0.76 25.96 29.64
C ARG A 589 -0.50 26.61 30.23
N ARG A 590 -1.57 25.83 30.40
CA ARG A 590 -2.83 26.26 31.02
C ARG A 590 -3.26 25.25 32.07
N SER A 591 -3.93 25.72 33.13
CA SER A 591 -4.43 24.85 34.19
C SER A 591 -5.56 23.95 33.66
N ALA A 592 -5.74 22.78 34.25
CA ALA A 592 -6.79 21.85 33.84
C ALA A 592 -7.39 21.09 35.03
N ALA A 593 -8.60 20.58 34.86
CA ALA A 593 -9.26 19.68 35.81
C ALA A 593 -10.12 18.67 35.05
N ILE A 594 -10.30 17.48 35.61
CA ILE A 594 -11.24 16.50 35.06
C ILE A 594 -12.66 17.00 35.26
N LEU A 595 -13.46 16.97 34.20
CA LEU A 595 -14.89 17.22 34.29
C LEU A 595 -15.52 16.07 35.08
N GLN A 596 -16.00 16.33 36.28
CA GLN A 596 -16.76 15.33 37.04
C GLN A 596 -18.09 15.08 36.32
N GLY A 597 -18.32 13.81 35.97
CA GLY A 597 -19.55 13.34 35.29
C GLY A 597 -20.76 13.31 36.19
#